data_AF-A0A3S9P7X6-F1
#
_entry.id   AF-A0A3S9P7X6-F1
#
_cell.length_a   1.000
_cell.length_b   1.000
_cell.length_c   1.000
_cell.angle_alpha   90.00
_cell.angle_beta   90.00
_cell.angle_gamma   90.00
#
_symmetry.space_group_name_H-M   'P 1'
#
loop_
_entity.id
_entity.type
_entity.pdbx_description
1 polymer ?
#
loop_
_entity_poly.entity_id
_entity_poly.type
_entity_poly.pdbx_seq_one_letter_code
_entity_poly.pdbx_strand_id
1 'polypeptide(L)'
;MENVTEKEFLIQEALKGGTPSNLIGTTWLVSPVNNDFCPFEINFDANNICKVITVNKFFSGAGNYYGNETSAVFHFTYYSNGSTYMCSSNPSEGTGTVHAQHNGHTYLMPFKMNIK
;
A
#
# COMPACT_ATOMS: atom_id res chain seq x y z
N MET A 1 -14.83 -11.85 5.45
CA MET A 1 -14.96 -10.73 4.49
C MET A 1 -15.96 -9.77 5.09
N GLU A 2 -15.50 -8.76 5.83
CA GLU A 2 -16.37 -7.83 6.54
C GLU A 2 -16.74 -6.65 5.64
N ASN A 3 -18.04 -6.33 5.55
CA ASN A 3 -18.51 -5.07 5.00
C ASN A 3 -18.16 -3.96 5.99
N VAL A 4 -17.26 -3.06 5.61
CA VAL A 4 -16.91 -1.90 6.43
C VAL A 4 -17.51 -0.66 5.77
N THR A 5 -18.56 -0.12 6.38
CA THR A 5 -19.05 1.24 6.14
C THR A 5 -17.89 2.20 6.35
N GLU A 6 -17.59 3.05 5.35
CA GLU A 6 -16.43 3.95 5.29
C GLU A 6 -15.92 4.38 6.67
N LYS A 7 -14.90 3.68 7.18
CA LYS A 7 -14.06 4.24 8.23
C LYS A 7 -13.28 5.34 7.55
N GLU A 8 -13.49 6.57 8.01
CA GLU A 8 -12.76 7.78 7.63
C GLU A 8 -11.39 7.43 7.06
N PHE A 9 -11.30 7.42 5.73
CA PHE A 9 -10.04 7.17 5.06
C PHE A 9 -9.08 8.25 5.56
N LEU A 10 -7.86 7.83 5.95
CA LEU A 10 -6.80 8.77 6.30
C LEU A 10 -6.68 9.80 5.17
N ILE A 11 -7.12 11.03 5.45
CA ILE A 11 -7.11 12.10 4.47
C ILE A 11 -5.64 12.37 4.16
N GLN A 12 -5.25 12.22 2.90
CA GLN A 12 -3.88 12.44 2.40
C GLN A 12 -3.34 13.82 2.81
N GLU A 13 -4.23 14.78 3.04
CA GLU A 13 -3.94 16.13 3.52
C GLU A 13 -3.47 16.20 4.99
N ALA A 14 -3.89 15.26 5.84
CA ALA A 14 -3.41 15.13 7.21
C ALA A 14 -1.97 14.56 7.29
N LEU A 15 -1.47 14.01 6.18
CA LEU A 15 -0.15 13.39 6.06
C LEU A 15 0.90 14.28 5.38
N LYS A 16 0.56 15.53 5.03
CA LYS A 16 1.37 16.50 4.25
C LYS A 16 2.68 16.98 4.92
N GLY A 17 3.13 16.36 6.00
CA GLY A 17 4.25 16.83 6.84
C GLY A 17 5.58 16.09 6.71
N GLY A 18 5.68 15.01 5.91
CA GLY A 18 6.94 14.26 5.80
C GLY A 18 6.95 13.17 4.74
N THR A 19 8.08 12.45 4.71
CA THR A 19 8.25 11.16 4.03
C THR A 19 8.83 10.18 5.05
N PRO A 20 8.36 8.92 5.14
CA PRO A 20 8.93 7.96 6.10
C PRO A 20 10.34 7.59 5.64
N SER A 21 11.34 7.94 6.44
CA SER A 21 12.76 7.76 6.10
C SER A 21 13.13 6.28 5.95
N ASN A 22 12.43 5.41 6.67
CA ASN A 22 12.58 3.96 6.58
C ASN A 22 12.02 3.34 5.30
N LEU A 23 11.19 4.07 4.53
CA LEU A 23 10.69 3.61 3.24
C LEU A 23 11.63 4.03 2.10
N ILE A 24 12.19 5.24 2.13
CA ILE A 24 12.99 5.78 1.02
C ILE A 24 14.18 4.86 0.69
N GLY A 25 14.27 4.44 -0.58
CA GLY A 25 15.36 3.61 -1.08
C GLY A 25 15.27 2.14 -0.67
N THR A 26 14.20 1.73 -0.01
CA THR A 26 14.03 0.35 0.48
C THR A 26 13.03 -0.43 -0.36
N THR A 27 13.12 -1.75 -0.30
CA THR A 27 12.13 -2.67 -0.86
C THR A 27 11.45 -3.42 0.27
N TRP A 28 10.13 -3.43 0.24
CA TRP A 28 9.32 -4.12 1.24
C TRP A 28 8.51 -5.22 0.59
N LEU A 29 8.49 -6.40 1.23
CA LEU A 29 7.59 -7.49 0.89
C LEU A 29 6.25 -7.27 1.61
N VAL A 30 5.20 -6.97 0.86
CA VAL A 30 3.83 -6.86 1.34
C VAL A 30 3.17 -8.23 1.28
N SER A 31 2.78 -8.77 2.43
CA SER A 31 2.14 -10.08 2.57
C SER A 31 0.77 -9.97 3.23
N PRO A 32 -0.26 -10.68 2.72
CA PRO A 32 -1.57 -10.68 3.34
C PRO A 32 -1.51 -11.31 4.74
N VAL A 33 -2.37 -10.86 5.66
CA VAL A 33 -2.56 -11.57 6.93
C VAL A 33 -3.48 -12.78 6.76
N ASN A 34 -4.53 -12.67 5.93
CA ASN A 34 -5.56 -13.72 5.79
C ASN A 34 -5.52 -14.45 4.44
N ASN A 35 -4.41 -14.41 3.70
CA ASN A 35 -4.29 -14.92 2.33
C ASN A 35 -5.28 -14.29 1.32
N ASP A 36 -5.73 -13.05 1.57
CA ASP A 36 -6.70 -12.33 0.72
C ASP A 36 -6.12 -11.92 -0.65
N PHE A 37 -4.78 -11.88 -0.80
CA PHE A 37 -4.10 -11.53 -2.06
C PHE A 37 -2.69 -12.15 -2.11
N CYS A 38 -2.09 -12.31 -3.30
CA CYS A 38 -0.72 -12.82 -3.40
C CYS A 38 0.32 -11.80 -2.94
N PRO A 39 1.34 -12.18 -2.14
CA PRO A 39 2.38 -11.25 -1.69
C PRO A 39 3.10 -10.56 -2.85
N PHE A 40 3.43 -9.28 -2.71
CA PHE A 40 4.17 -8.51 -3.71
C PHE A 40 5.27 -7.65 -3.08
N GLU A 41 6.29 -7.33 -3.85
CA GLU A 41 7.35 -6.41 -3.42
C GLU A 41 7.04 -5.00 -3.91
N ILE A 42 7.31 -4.00 -3.08
CA ILE A 42 7.18 -2.59 -3.44
C ILE A 42 8.45 -1.84 -3.03
N ASN A 43 9.01 -1.08 -3.97
CA ASN A 43 10.11 -0.18 -3.73
C ASN A 43 9.59 1.25 -3.61
N PHE A 44 10.10 1.99 -2.63
CA PHE A 44 9.79 3.41 -2.43
C PHE A 44 11.04 4.22 -2.74
N ASP A 45 10.92 5.26 -3.56
CA ASP A 45 12.05 6.12 -3.93
C ASP A 45 12.01 7.48 -3.21
N ALA A 46 13.07 8.27 -3.37
CA ALA A 46 13.18 9.59 -2.74
C ALA A 46 12.26 10.67 -3.37
N ASN A 47 11.60 10.39 -4.49
CA ASN A 47 10.73 11.32 -5.21
C ASN A 47 9.24 11.07 -4.91
N ASN A 48 8.93 10.35 -3.83
CA ASN A 48 7.57 9.96 -3.47
C ASN A 48 6.91 9.01 -4.47
N ILE A 49 7.71 8.30 -5.27
CA ILE A 49 7.22 7.28 -6.20
C ILE A 49 7.40 5.92 -5.54
N CYS A 50 6.35 5.10 -5.63
CA CYS A 50 6.42 3.69 -5.26
C CYS A 50 6.23 2.82 -6.51
N LYS A 51 6.96 1.71 -6.58
CA LYS A 51 6.92 0.79 -7.71
C LYS A 51 6.82 -0.65 -7.22
N VAL A 52 5.83 -1.36 -7.71
CA VAL A 52 5.70 -2.80 -7.47
C VAL A 52 6.77 -3.52 -8.29
N ILE A 53 7.64 -4.27 -7.60
CA ILE A 53 8.60 -5.18 -8.21
C ILE A 53 7.88 -6.50 -8.46
N THR A 54 7.79 -6.90 -9.72
CA THR A 54 7.07 -8.10 -10.11
C THR A 54 7.77 -9.34 -9.56
N VAL A 55 7.18 -9.94 -8.52
CA VAL A 55 7.66 -11.19 -7.92
C VAL A 55 6.83 -12.42 -8.30
N ASN A 56 5.55 -12.23 -8.62
CA ASN A 56 4.59 -13.34 -8.79
C ASN A 56 3.78 -13.27 -10.10
N LYS A 57 4.13 -12.37 -11.02
CA LYS A 57 3.39 -12.06 -12.28
C LYS A 57 1.97 -11.50 -12.11
N PHE A 58 1.44 -11.44 -10.89
CA PHE A 58 0.08 -10.92 -10.62
C PHE A 58 0.06 -9.44 -10.27
N PHE A 59 1.19 -8.86 -9.87
CA PHE A 59 1.28 -7.44 -9.54
C PHE A 59 2.49 -6.78 -10.24
N SER A 60 2.21 -5.65 -10.88
CA SER A 60 3.19 -4.77 -11.53
C SER A 60 2.60 -3.37 -11.70
N GLY A 61 3.28 -2.34 -11.24
CA GLY A 61 2.70 -1.00 -11.29
C GLY A 61 3.57 0.02 -10.62
N ALA A 62 3.13 1.27 -10.69
CA ALA A 62 3.73 2.37 -9.97
C ALA A 62 2.66 3.34 -9.50
N GLY A 63 3.02 4.19 -8.56
CA GLY A 63 2.21 5.31 -8.12
C GLY A 63 2.98 6.15 -7.13
N ASN A 64 2.26 6.81 -6.22
CA ASN A 64 2.86 7.76 -5.29
C ASN A 64 2.61 7.32 -3.86
N TYR A 65 3.45 7.80 -2.94
CA TYR A 65 3.26 7.62 -1.51
C TYR A 65 3.51 8.91 -0.74
N TYR A 66 2.87 9.04 0.42
CA TYR A 66 2.93 10.20 1.29
C TYR A 66 2.78 9.77 2.74
N GLY A 67 3.50 10.39 3.68
CA GLY A 67 3.34 10.08 5.10
C GLY A 67 4.56 10.30 5.97
N ASN A 68 4.50 9.86 7.21
CA ASN A 68 5.58 9.93 8.18
C ASN A 68 5.88 8.53 8.75
N GLU A 69 6.82 8.45 9.69
CA GLU A 69 7.29 7.18 10.29
C GLU A 69 6.16 6.28 10.84
N THR A 70 5.06 6.84 11.30
CA THR A 70 3.95 6.10 11.92
C THR A 70 2.71 5.97 11.04
N SER A 71 2.64 6.72 9.93
CA SER A 71 1.51 6.67 9.02
C SER A 71 1.92 7.02 7.60
N ALA A 72 1.77 6.07 6.68
CA ALA A 72 2.01 6.28 5.26
C ALA A 72 0.88 5.73 4.40
N VAL A 73 0.46 6.53 3.43
CA VAL A 73 -0.48 6.12 2.38
C VAL A 73 0.28 6.00 1.08
N PHE A 74 0.07 4.89 0.38
CA PHE A 74 0.59 4.70 -0.96
C PHE A 74 -0.47 4.15 -1.87
N HIS A 75 -0.48 4.63 -3.11
CA HIS A 75 -1.30 4.07 -4.16
C HIS A 75 -0.44 3.58 -5.31
N PHE A 76 -0.88 2.54 -6.00
CA PHE A 76 -0.28 2.14 -7.26
C PHE A 76 -1.36 1.68 -8.23
N THR A 77 -1.15 1.97 -9.50
CA THR A 77 -2.04 1.50 -10.57
C THR A 77 -1.48 0.21 -11.15
N TYR A 78 -2.30 -0.82 -11.19
CA TYR A 78 -1.98 -2.09 -11.83
C TYR A 78 -2.24 -1.99 -13.33
N TYR A 79 -1.17 -1.97 -14.13
CA TYR A 79 -1.27 -1.64 -15.56
C TYR A 79 -2.15 -2.60 -16.36
N SER A 80 -2.23 -3.88 -15.97
CA SER A 80 -2.93 -4.87 -16.80
C SER A 80 -4.45 -4.71 -16.80
N ASN A 81 -5.02 -4.08 -15.76
CA ASN A 81 -6.47 -3.86 -15.64
C ASN A 81 -6.85 -2.42 -15.27
N GLY A 82 -5.87 -1.53 -15.08
CA GLY A 82 -6.09 -0.13 -14.71
C GLY A 82 -6.61 0.06 -13.28
N SER A 83 -6.65 -0.98 -12.45
CA SER A 83 -7.13 -0.87 -11.07
C SER A 83 -6.12 -0.15 -10.21
N THR A 84 -6.60 0.81 -9.42
CA THR A 84 -5.79 1.52 -8.42
C THR A 84 -6.00 0.87 -7.06
N TYR A 85 -4.89 0.46 -6.45
CA TYR A 85 -4.88 -0.04 -5.08
C TYR A 85 -4.43 1.08 -4.16
N MET A 86 -5.25 1.40 -3.16
CA MET A 86 -4.88 2.35 -2.11
C MET A 86 -4.49 1.58 -0.86
N CYS A 87 -3.38 1.95 -0.25
CA CYS A 87 -2.86 1.29 0.94
C CYS A 87 -2.63 2.31 2.04
N SER A 88 -3.07 2.00 3.25
CA SER A 88 -2.73 2.75 4.47
C SER A 88 -1.83 1.87 5.33
N SER A 89 -0.71 2.38 5.80
CA SER A 89 0.30 1.61 6.52
C SER A 89 0.83 2.35 7.74
N ASN A 90 1.34 1.57 8.69
CA ASN A 90 2.20 2.03 9.77
C ASN A 90 3.62 1.47 9.49
N PRO A 91 4.52 2.28 8.89
CA PRO A 91 5.86 1.83 8.53
C PRO A 91 6.68 1.35 9.74
N SER A 92 6.55 2.02 10.89
CA SER A 92 7.26 1.65 12.12
C SER A 92 6.88 0.27 12.69
N GLU A 93 5.66 -0.19 12.41
CA GLU A 93 5.17 -1.50 12.85
C GLU A 93 5.23 -2.55 11.73
N GLY A 94 5.52 -2.14 10.49
CA GLY A 94 5.47 -3.03 9.33
C GLY A 94 4.07 -3.59 9.09
N THR A 95 3.03 -2.79 9.31
CA THR A 95 1.63 -3.21 9.16
C THR A 95 0.85 -2.27 8.23
N GLY A 96 -0.29 -2.72 7.75
CA GLY A 96 -1.22 -1.85 7.03
C GLY A 96 -2.42 -2.59 6.46
N THR A 97 -3.15 -1.90 5.59
CA THR A 97 -4.38 -2.35 4.96
C THR A 97 -4.40 -1.93 3.50
N VAL A 98 -4.62 -2.89 2.60
CA VAL A 98 -4.99 -2.61 1.21
C VAL A 98 -6.50 -2.37 1.17
N HIS A 99 -6.88 -1.32 0.46
CA HIS A 99 -8.25 -0.95 0.14
C HIS A 99 -8.47 -1.28 -1.33
N ALA A 100 -9.30 -2.28 -1.60
CA ALA A 100 -9.64 -2.70 -2.96
C ALA A 100 -11.13 -2.48 -3.20
N GLN A 101 -11.48 -1.91 -4.35
CA GLN A 101 -12.85 -1.82 -4.81
C GLN A 101 -13.12 -2.89 -5.86
N HIS A 102 -14.20 -3.65 -5.69
CA HIS A 102 -14.64 -4.65 -6.66
C HIS A 102 -16.18 -4.72 -6.67
N ASN A 103 -16.78 -4.58 -7.86
CA ASN A 103 -18.23 -4.59 -8.06
C ASN A 103 -19.01 -3.62 -7.15
N GLY A 104 -18.45 -2.43 -6.89
CA GLY A 104 -19.07 -1.43 -6.01
C GLY A 104 -18.93 -1.72 -4.50
N HIS A 105 -18.22 -2.78 -4.12
CA HIS A 105 -17.89 -3.08 -2.73
C HIS A 105 -16.44 -2.73 -2.42
N THR A 106 -16.20 -2.20 -1.23
CA THR A 106 -14.86 -1.94 -0.69
C THR A 106 -14.44 -3.09 0.22
N TYR A 107 -13.26 -3.65 -0.05
CA TYR A 107 -12.63 -4.72 0.71
C TYR A 107 -11.40 -4.17 1.42
N LEU A 108 -11.30 -4.44 2.72
CA LEU A 108 -10.13 -4.13 3.54
C LEU A 108 -9.33 -5.40 3.77
N MET A 109 -8.11 -5.43 3.26
CA MET A 109 -7.23 -6.59 3.33
C MET A 109 -5.99 -6.22 4.16
N PRO A 110 -5.93 -6.64 5.44
CA PRO A 110 -4.79 -6.35 6.29
C PRO A 110 -3.52 -7.05 5.79
N PHE A 111 -2.39 -6.38 5.93
CA PHE A 111 -1.09 -6.87 5.49
C PHE A 111 0.03 -6.61 6.51
N LYS A 112 1.12 -7.35 6.33
CA LYS A 112 2.42 -7.06 6.94
C LYS A 112 3.42 -6.67 5.86
N MET A 113 4.37 -5.82 6.23
CA MET A 113 5.48 -5.41 5.40
C MET A 113 6.78 -5.76 6.13
N ASN A 114 7.72 -6.38 5.43
CA ASN A 114 9.08 -6.59 5.94
C ASN A 114 10.09 -6.04 4.94
N ILE A 115 11.16 -5.41 5.44
CA ILE A 115 12.31 -5.02 4.62
C ILE A 115 12.95 -6.28 4.03
N LYS A 116 13.23 -6.24 2.73
CA LYS A 116 13.94 -7.31 2.00
C LYS A 116 15.43 -7.07 1.96
#